data_AF-A0A7T7AG94-F1
#
_entry.id   AF-A0A7T7AG94-F1
#
_cell.length_a   1.000
_cell.length_b   1.000
_cell.length_c   1.000
_cell.angle_alpha   90.00
_cell.angle_beta   90.00
_cell.angle_gamma   90.00
#
_symmetry.space_group_name_H-M   'P 1'
#
loop_
_entity.id
_entity.type
_entity.pdbx_description
1 polymer ?
#
loop_
_entity_poly.entity_id
_entity_poly.type
_entity_poly.pdbx_seq_one_letter_code
_entity_poly.pdbx_strand_id
1 'polypeptide(L)'
;MIEELIKSLPDKISSTDSFEDGTKYRKRDKALGYRYIEHNQLYRKFIVVDVDTPGSAFLWEDLNLPAPSLITISPDSGRCHYLWGLKTPVIYTDGGRRSPQRFYEAVDVALTHAIPGADLAYVGKFTKNPCHPHWKVIQHRVSYDLEDFSEYIDLTPKRKAQRHINPEGRNSTLFDNLRFWAYPAVKLYDSYSDFQEAVNAQAFLINQDFSGTPSGLLLHKEVLSTARSVGMWTWRHRHDKLLNRGVMNLPQDMPLHEKQRQGATYTHSIRTTGSQKRILEAAAALEIQGIPVTQTSVATQAGLSVLSVKRNWKLVEEKFKIYTN
;
A
#
# COMPACT_ATOMS: atom_id res chain seq x y z
N MET A 1 -23.49 -20.67 -2.65
CA MET A 1 -22.17 -20.07 -2.34
C MET A 1 -21.22 -21.03 -1.65
N ILE A 2 -21.66 -21.84 -0.69
CA ILE A 2 -20.80 -22.86 -0.04
C ILE A 2 -20.18 -23.82 -1.07
N GLU A 3 -20.94 -24.29 -2.06
CA GLU A 3 -20.43 -25.13 -3.14
C GLU A 3 -19.31 -24.46 -3.96
N GLU A 4 -19.43 -23.15 -4.22
CA GLU A 4 -18.40 -22.38 -4.93
C GLU A 4 -17.12 -22.23 -4.10
N LEU A 5 -17.26 -22.09 -2.78
CA LEU A 5 -16.12 -22.17 -1.87
C LEU A 5 -15.44 -23.53 -1.99
N ILE A 6 -16.18 -24.63 -1.88
CA ILE A 6 -15.63 -26.00 -1.96
C ILE A 6 -14.91 -26.23 -3.29
N LYS A 7 -15.51 -25.83 -4.42
CA LYS A 7 -14.90 -25.96 -5.76
C LYS A 7 -13.61 -25.15 -5.90
N SER A 8 -13.50 -24.02 -5.21
CA SER A 8 -12.30 -23.17 -5.25
C SER A 8 -11.13 -23.73 -4.44
N LEU A 9 -11.36 -24.66 -3.51
CA LEU A 9 -10.33 -25.22 -2.65
C LEU A 9 -9.45 -26.23 -3.42
N PRO A 10 -8.12 -26.21 -3.20
CA PRO A 10 -7.22 -27.25 -3.70
C PRO A 10 -7.59 -28.65 -3.19
N ASP A 11 -7.08 -29.69 -3.85
CA ASP A 11 -7.33 -31.10 -3.47
C ASP A 11 -6.80 -31.46 -2.08
N LYS A 12 -5.81 -30.71 -1.59
CA LYS A 12 -5.28 -30.82 -0.24
C LYS A 12 -5.13 -29.43 0.38
N ILE A 13 -5.57 -29.29 1.61
CA ILE A 13 -5.56 -28.03 2.37
C ILE A 13 -5.23 -28.30 3.83
N SER A 14 -4.69 -27.29 4.50
CA SER A 14 -4.54 -27.33 5.95
C SER A 14 -5.90 -27.17 6.64
N SER A 15 -6.10 -27.86 7.75
CA SER A 15 -7.33 -27.79 8.54
C SER A 15 -7.06 -28.04 10.03
N THR A 16 -7.94 -27.52 10.89
CA THR A 16 -7.88 -27.76 12.34
C THR A 16 -9.22 -27.49 13.04
N ASP A 17 -9.41 -28.06 14.22
CA ASP A 17 -10.51 -27.71 15.13
C ASP A 17 -10.11 -26.61 16.13
N SER A 18 -8.84 -26.61 16.54
CA SER A 18 -8.26 -25.58 17.40
C SER A 18 -6.85 -25.24 16.91
N PHE A 19 -6.52 -23.95 16.85
CA PHE A 19 -5.17 -23.53 16.47
C PHE A 19 -4.13 -23.89 17.54
N GLU A 20 -4.54 -24.12 18.79
CA GLU A 20 -3.66 -24.59 19.88
C GLU A 20 -3.11 -25.99 19.62
N ASP A 21 -3.90 -26.86 18.96
CA ASP A 21 -3.50 -28.22 18.57
C ASP A 21 -2.66 -28.26 17.29
N GLY A 22 -2.35 -27.08 16.73
CA GLY A 22 -1.68 -26.92 15.45
C GLY A 22 -2.61 -27.18 14.25
N THR A 23 -2.01 -27.26 13.06
CA THR A 23 -2.74 -27.48 11.80
C THR A 23 -2.23 -28.74 11.11
N LYS A 24 -3.10 -29.47 10.41
CA LYS A 24 -2.68 -30.65 9.62
C LYS A 24 -3.14 -30.54 8.18
N TYR A 25 -2.31 -31.01 7.27
CA TYR A 25 -2.58 -31.04 5.85
C TYR A 25 -3.40 -32.28 5.48
N ARG A 26 -4.58 -32.09 4.88
CA ARG A 26 -5.54 -33.17 4.60
C ARG A 26 -6.08 -33.06 3.17
N LYS A 27 -6.60 -34.17 2.65
CA LYS A 27 -7.44 -34.13 1.43
C LYS A 27 -8.68 -33.27 1.69
N ARG A 28 -9.13 -32.53 0.68
CA ARG A 28 -10.27 -31.59 0.74
C ARG A 28 -11.48 -32.20 1.45
N ASP A 29 -11.93 -33.37 1.03
CA ASP A 29 -13.14 -34.01 1.58
C ASP A 29 -13.04 -34.30 3.09
N LYS A 30 -11.83 -34.63 3.58
CA LYS A 30 -11.58 -34.81 5.02
C LYS A 30 -11.44 -33.47 5.75
N ALA A 31 -10.82 -32.48 5.11
CA ALA A 31 -10.62 -31.15 5.69
C ALA A 31 -11.95 -30.42 5.94
N LEU A 32 -12.96 -30.64 5.10
CA LEU A 32 -14.30 -30.06 5.26
C LEU A 32 -15.02 -30.51 6.55
N GLY A 33 -14.54 -31.56 7.22
CA GLY A 33 -15.05 -32.01 8.51
C GLY A 33 -14.46 -31.29 9.74
N TYR A 34 -13.60 -30.29 9.55
CA TYR A 34 -12.96 -29.54 10.65
C TYR A 34 -13.49 -28.12 10.76
N ARG A 35 -13.37 -27.51 11.95
CA ARG A 35 -13.88 -26.15 12.20
C ARG A 35 -13.20 -25.08 11.34
N TYR A 36 -11.90 -25.19 11.09
CA TYR A 36 -11.14 -24.23 10.29
C TYR A 36 -10.49 -24.91 9.10
N ILE A 37 -10.55 -24.22 7.96
CA ILE A 37 -9.93 -24.66 6.70
C ILE A 37 -9.08 -23.55 6.09
N GLU A 38 -7.98 -23.94 5.48
CA GLU A 38 -7.16 -23.05 4.66
C GLU A 38 -7.88 -22.78 3.33
N HIS A 39 -7.90 -21.52 2.90
CA HIS A 39 -8.43 -21.17 1.59
C HIS A 39 -7.34 -21.14 0.52
N ASN A 40 -7.75 -21.05 -0.75
CA ASN A 40 -6.82 -21.14 -1.87
C ASN A 40 -5.93 -19.90 -1.98
N GLN A 41 -4.66 -20.04 -1.59
CA GLN A 41 -3.67 -18.96 -1.62
C GLN A 41 -3.21 -18.59 -3.03
N LEU A 42 -3.32 -19.52 -4.00
CA LEU A 42 -2.84 -19.35 -5.37
C LEU A 42 -3.92 -18.80 -6.30
N TYR A 43 -5.17 -19.21 -6.09
CA TYR A 43 -6.34 -18.75 -6.85
C TYR A 43 -7.35 -18.16 -5.88
N ARG A 44 -7.13 -16.89 -5.52
CA ARG A 44 -7.96 -16.20 -4.54
C ARG A 44 -9.33 -15.89 -5.11
N LYS A 45 -10.29 -16.77 -4.83
CA LYS A 45 -11.70 -16.66 -5.24
C LYS A 45 -12.54 -15.87 -4.23
N PHE A 46 -12.11 -15.78 -2.98
CA PHE A 46 -12.84 -15.10 -1.91
C PHE A 46 -11.92 -14.09 -1.22
N ILE A 47 -12.46 -12.90 -0.94
CA ILE A 47 -11.88 -11.95 0.01
C ILE A 47 -12.46 -12.28 1.38
N VAL A 48 -11.60 -12.42 2.39
CA VAL A 48 -12.00 -12.86 3.73
C VAL A 48 -11.59 -11.83 4.76
N VAL A 49 -12.54 -11.34 5.55
CA VAL A 49 -12.28 -10.41 6.65
C VAL A 49 -12.77 -11.07 7.96
N ASP A 50 -11.89 -11.17 8.95
CA ASP A 50 -12.24 -11.60 10.31
C ASP A 50 -12.69 -10.40 11.13
N VAL A 51 -13.87 -10.50 11.72
CA VAL A 51 -14.49 -9.42 12.50
C VAL A 51 -14.64 -9.89 13.94
N ASP A 52 -13.91 -9.20 14.81
CA ASP A 52 -13.73 -9.55 16.21
C ASP A 52 -14.78 -8.95 17.13
N THR A 53 -15.61 -8.06 16.59
CA THR A 53 -16.74 -7.48 17.30
C THR A 53 -17.88 -8.51 17.41
N PRO A 54 -18.33 -8.84 18.64
CA PRO A 54 -19.51 -9.68 18.84
C PRO A 54 -20.77 -9.09 18.19
N GLY A 55 -21.60 -9.94 17.58
CA GLY A 55 -22.88 -9.51 17.01
C GLY A 55 -22.75 -8.76 15.68
N SER A 56 -21.55 -8.74 15.09
CA SER A 56 -21.27 -8.03 13.84
C SER A 56 -21.83 -8.72 12.59
N ALA A 57 -22.62 -9.80 12.68
CA ALA A 57 -23.08 -10.54 11.51
C ALA A 57 -23.81 -9.69 10.43
N PHE A 58 -24.47 -8.60 10.83
CA PHE A 58 -25.18 -7.69 9.93
C PHE A 58 -24.54 -6.30 9.80
N LEU A 59 -23.38 -6.07 10.44
CA LEU A 59 -22.72 -4.76 10.46
C LEU A 59 -22.39 -4.22 9.06
N TRP A 60 -22.17 -5.10 8.08
CA TRP A 60 -21.99 -4.71 6.68
C TRP A 60 -23.18 -3.90 6.11
N GLU A 61 -24.41 -4.17 6.56
CA GLU A 61 -25.62 -3.48 6.11
C GLU A 61 -25.65 -2.05 6.66
N ASP A 62 -25.37 -1.89 7.95
CA ASP A 62 -25.29 -0.58 8.61
C ASP A 62 -24.19 0.32 8.02
N LEU A 63 -23.12 -0.29 7.52
CA LEU A 63 -21.99 0.38 6.86
C LEU A 63 -22.20 0.59 5.36
N ASN A 64 -23.35 0.17 4.82
CA ASN A 64 -23.68 0.23 3.40
C ASN A 64 -22.59 -0.42 2.51
N LEU A 65 -22.03 -1.54 2.98
CA LEU A 65 -21.07 -2.36 2.26
C LEU A 65 -21.79 -3.40 1.39
N PRO A 66 -21.13 -3.98 0.37
CA PRO A 66 -21.76 -5.01 -0.43
C PRO A 66 -22.01 -6.25 0.44
N ALA A 67 -23.15 -6.93 0.22
CA ALA A 67 -23.51 -8.12 0.99
C ALA A 67 -22.44 -9.21 0.86
N PRO A 68 -21.87 -9.73 1.98
CA PRO A 68 -20.92 -10.84 1.92
C PRO A 68 -21.59 -12.09 1.33
N SER A 69 -20.91 -12.80 0.42
CA SER A 69 -21.45 -14.04 -0.16
C SER A 69 -21.69 -15.13 0.89
N LEU A 70 -20.82 -15.19 1.90
CA LEU A 70 -20.96 -16.06 3.07
C LEU A 70 -20.56 -15.30 4.33
N ILE A 71 -21.28 -15.56 5.42
CA ILE A 71 -20.96 -15.07 6.76
C ILE A 71 -20.92 -16.29 7.66
N THR A 72 -19.80 -16.51 8.36
CA THR A 72 -19.65 -17.60 9.33
C THR A 72 -19.56 -17.00 10.72
N ILE A 73 -20.44 -17.42 11.62
CA ILE A 73 -20.61 -16.80 12.95
C ILE A 73 -20.26 -17.84 14.01
N SER A 74 -19.42 -17.44 14.95
CA SER A 74 -19.14 -18.18 16.18
C SER A 74 -20.36 -18.16 17.09
N PRO A 75 -20.95 -19.32 17.44
CA PRO A 75 -22.07 -19.36 18.38
C PRO A 75 -21.71 -18.81 19.76
N ASP A 76 -20.45 -18.99 20.19
CA ASP A 76 -20.00 -18.66 21.54
C ASP A 76 -19.66 -17.18 21.70
N SER A 77 -19.00 -16.59 20.71
CA SER A 77 -18.47 -15.22 20.79
C SER A 77 -19.21 -14.21 19.92
N GLY A 78 -20.06 -14.65 18.99
CA GLY A 78 -20.72 -13.78 18.01
C GLY A 78 -19.77 -13.14 17.00
N ARG A 79 -18.47 -13.45 17.04
CA ARG A 79 -17.46 -13.05 16.05
C ARG A 79 -17.72 -13.74 14.72
N CYS A 80 -17.44 -13.08 13.60
CA CYS A 80 -17.74 -13.66 12.29
C CYS A 80 -16.64 -13.44 11.26
N HIS A 81 -16.57 -14.32 10.25
CA HIS A 81 -15.86 -13.99 9.02
C HIS A 81 -16.85 -13.61 7.95
N TYR A 82 -16.55 -12.54 7.24
CA TYR A 82 -17.18 -12.19 5.97
C TYR A 82 -16.36 -12.74 4.82
N LEU A 83 -17.04 -13.36 3.85
CA LEU A 83 -16.43 -13.87 2.64
C LEU A 83 -17.16 -13.29 1.43
N TRP A 84 -16.48 -12.44 0.65
CA TRP A 84 -16.99 -11.97 -0.63
C TRP A 84 -16.43 -12.83 -1.77
N GLY A 85 -17.31 -13.50 -2.49
CA GLY A 85 -16.94 -14.33 -3.64
C GLY A 85 -16.75 -13.50 -4.89
N LEU A 86 -15.59 -13.64 -5.53
CA LEU A 86 -15.26 -12.99 -6.80
C LEU A 86 -15.79 -13.82 -7.97
N LYS A 87 -16.32 -13.19 -9.02
CA LYS A 87 -16.68 -13.88 -10.28
C LYS A 87 -15.43 -14.47 -10.93
N THR A 88 -14.35 -13.68 -10.99
CA THR A 88 -13.06 -14.10 -11.52
C THR A 88 -12.02 -14.17 -10.40
N PRO A 89 -11.39 -15.34 -10.13
CA PRO A 89 -10.37 -15.45 -9.09
C PRO A 89 -9.08 -14.71 -9.47
N VAL A 90 -8.36 -14.23 -8.45
CA VAL A 90 -7.08 -13.55 -8.63
C VAL A 90 -5.94 -14.55 -8.50
N ILE A 91 -5.07 -14.60 -9.51
CA ILE A 91 -3.97 -15.56 -9.60
C ILE A 91 -2.71 -14.99 -8.92
N TYR A 92 -2.19 -15.72 -7.93
CA TYR A 92 -0.99 -15.42 -7.12
C TYR A 92 0.21 -16.35 -7.43
N THR A 93 0.16 -17.09 -8.55
CA THR A 93 1.32 -17.85 -9.05
C THR A 93 2.38 -16.92 -9.67
N ASP A 94 3.59 -17.44 -9.93
CA ASP A 94 4.70 -16.67 -10.52
C ASP A 94 4.37 -16.05 -11.89
N GLY A 95 3.49 -16.69 -12.66
CA GLY A 95 3.00 -16.17 -13.94
C GLY A 95 1.83 -15.18 -13.81
N GLY A 96 1.37 -14.92 -12.58
CA GLY A 96 0.23 -14.06 -12.30
C GLY A 96 0.52 -12.58 -12.57
N ARG A 97 -0.46 -11.86 -13.10
CA ARG A 97 -0.34 -10.42 -13.33
C ARG A 97 -0.35 -9.66 -12.01
N ARG A 98 0.65 -8.80 -11.79
CA ARG A 98 0.75 -8.01 -10.55
C ARG A 98 -0.36 -6.96 -10.38
N SER A 99 -0.91 -6.44 -11.48
CA SER A 99 -1.96 -5.41 -11.42
C SER A 99 -3.24 -5.92 -10.72
N PRO A 100 -3.85 -7.05 -11.12
CA PRO A 100 -4.97 -7.67 -10.38
C PRO A 100 -4.64 -8.00 -8.92
N GLN A 101 -3.43 -8.50 -8.62
CA GLN A 101 -3.00 -8.79 -7.25
C GLN A 101 -2.97 -7.52 -6.39
N ARG A 102 -2.40 -6.43 -6.90
CA ARG A 102 -2.38 -5.13 -6.18
C ARG A 102 -3.78 -4.59 -5.97
N PHE A 103 -4.68 -4.77 -6.93
CA PHE A 103 -6.05 -4.31 -6.80
C PHE A 103 -6.82 -5.12 -5.75
N TYR A 104 -6.66 -6.45 -5.76
CA TYR A 104 -7.15 -7.32 -4.71
C TYR A 104 -6.65 -6.90 -3.32
N GLU A 105 -5.34 -6.69 -3.17
CA GLU A 105 -4.73 -6.25 -1.90
C GLU A 105 -5.29 -4.90 -1.44
N ALA A 106 -5.53 -3.97 -2.35
CA ALA A 106 -6.13 -2.68 -2.03
C ALA A 106 -7.57 -2.83 -1.55
N VAL A 107 -8.38 -3.66 -2.21
CA VAL A 107 -9.78 -3.95 -1.81
C VAL A 107 -9.82 -4.66 -0.45
N ASP A 108 -8.99 -5.67 -0.25
CA ASP A 108 -8.86 -6.43 1.01
C ASP A 108 -8.54 -5.51 2.20
N VAL A 109 -7.53 -4.65 2.04
CA VAL A 109 -7.15 -3.65 3.04
C VAL A 109 -8.27 -2.63 3.28
N ALA A 110 -8.89 -2.12 2.22
CA ALA A 110 -9.93 -1.11 2.34
C ALA A 110 -11.22 -1.66 2.98
N LEU A 111 -11.63 -2.89 2.68
CA LEU A 111 -12.73 -3.57 3.36
C LEU A 111 -12.43 -3.78 4.84
N THR A 112 -11.21 -4.24 5.17
CA THR A 112 -10.79 -4.43 6.56
C THR A 112 -10.80 -3.10 7.33
N HIS A 113 -10.39 -1.99 6.70
CA HIS A 113 -10.46 -0.67 7.33
C HIS A 113 -11.88 -0.08 7.41
N ALA A 114 -12.78 -0.46 6.51
CA ALA A 114 -14.16 0.03 6.50
C ALA A 114 -15.00 -0.56 7.63
N ILE A 115 -14.62 -1.73 8.16
CA ILE A 115 -15.39 -2.46 9.17
C ILE A 115 -14.77 -2.26 10.56
N PRO A 116 -15.46 -1.59 11.50
CA PRO A 116 -15.00 -1.47 12.87
C PRO A 116 -14.81 -2.84 13.53
N GLY A 117 -13.65 -3.04 14.14
CA GLY A 117 -13.30 -4.29 14.81
C GLY A 117 -12.94 -5.45 13.88
N ALA A 118 -12.71 -5.19 12.60
CA ALA A 118 -12.01 -6.14 11.75
C ALA A 118 -10.53 -6.28 12.16
N ASP A 119 -10.01 -7.50 12.11
CA ASP A 119 -8.62 -7.78 12.47
C ASP A 119 -7.65 -7.35 11.36
N LEU A 120 -6.90 -6.28 11.60
CA LEU A 120 -5.87 -5.76 10.69
C LEU A 120 -4.63 -6.68 10.57
N ALA A 121 -4.43 -7.58 11.54
CA ALA A 121 -3.33 -8.56 11.53
C ALA A 121 -3.73 -9.88 10.85
N TYR A 122 -4.99 -10.05 10.49
CA TYR A 122 -5.48 -11.25 9.84
C TYR A 122 -4.87 -11.40 8.45
N VAL A 123 -4.01 -12.42 8.28
CA VAL A 123 -3.25 -12.66 7.04
C VAL A 123 -4.13 -13.25 5.93
N GLY A 124 -5.37 -13.64 6.25
CA GLY A 124 -6.22 -14.35 5.30
C GLY A 124 -5.57 -15.65 4.89
N LYS A 125 -5.33 -16.57 5.83
CA LYS A 125 -4.90 -17.94 5.52
C LYS A 125 -5.98 -18.97 5.83
N PHE A 126 -6.56 -18.88 7.02
CA PHE A 126 -7.58 -19.80 7.52
C PHE A 126 -8.90 -19.09 7.71
N THR A 127 -9.99 -19.71 7.26
CA THR A 127 -11.34 -19.24 7.55
C THR A 127 -12.10 -20.23 8.42
N LYS A 128 -13.07 -19.74 9.19
CA LYS A 128 -14.14 -20.56 9.76
C LYS A 128 -14.82 -21.31 8.61
N ASN A 129 -14.93 -22.62 8.71
CA ASN A 129 -15.41 -23.49 7.64
C ASN A 129 -16.94 -23.48 7.53
N PRO A 130 -17.56 -22.91 6.49
CA PRO A 130 -19.02 -22.86 6.37
C PRO A 130 -19.69 -24.24 6.27
N CYS A 131 -18.95 -25.32 6.01
CA CYS A 131 -19.49 -26.67 5.94
C CYS A 131 -19.57 -27.35 7.32
N HIS A 132 -18.93 -26.80 8.34
CA HIS A 132 -18.87 -27.42 9.67
C HIS A 132 -20.07 -26.98 10.52
N PRO A 133 -20.81 -27.91 11.15
CA PRO A 133 -22.06 -27.60 11.87
C PRO A 133 -21.90 -26.70 13.09
N HIS A 134 -20.66 -26.56 13.61
CA HIS A 134 -20.35 -25.65 14.70
C HIS A 134 -20.65 -24.18 14.36
N TRP A 135 -20.49 -23.76 13.11
CA TRP A 135 -20.67 -22.36 12.74
C TRP A 135 -22.10 -22.09 12.28
N LYS A 136 -22.68 -20.97 12.72
CA LYS A 136 -23.89 -20.46 12.08
C LYS A 136 -23.49 -19.80 10.77
N VAL A 137 -24.22 -20.09 9.69
CA VAL A 137 -23.88 -19.60 8.35
C VAL A 137 -25.03 -18.82 7.75
N ILE A 138 -24.76 -17.60 7.32
CA ILE A 138 -25.63 -16.81 6.45
C ILE A 138 -25.04 -16.86 5.05
N GLN A 139 -25.89 -17.03 4.05
CA GLN A 139 -25.49 -17.17 2.65
C GLN A 139 -26.30 -16.24 1.75
N HIS A 140 -25.60 -15.40 0.99
CA HIS A 140 -26.20 -14.55 -0.03
C HIS A 140 -25.77 -15.06 -1.40
N ARG A 141 -26.72 -15.21 -2.35
CA ARG A 141 -26.42 -15.70 -3.71
C ARG A 141 -25.86 -14.59 -4.61
N VAL A 142 -24.77 -13.97 -4.17
CA VAL A 142 -24.12 -12.83 -4.84
C VAL A 142 -22.64 -13.10 -5.05
N SER A 143 -22.10 -12.58 -6.15
CA SER A 143 -20.68 -12.60 -6.49
C SER A 143 -20.31 -11.31 -7.23
N TYR A 144 -19.06 -10.90 -7.07
CA TYR A 144 -18.60 -9.56 -7.46
C TYR A 144 -17.44 -9.63 -8.45
N ASP A 145 -17.37 -8.70 -9.38
CA ASP A 145 -16.11 -8.33 -9.99
C ASP A 145 -15.30 -7.48 -9.00
N LEU A 146 -13.97 -7.51 -9.09
CA LEU A 146 -13.12 -6.72 -8.19
C LEU A 146 -13.40 -5.22 -8.27
N GLU A 147 -13.85 -4.74 -9.43
CA GLU A 147 -14.17 -3.34 -9.68
C GLU A 147 -15.44 -2.89 -8.94
N ASP A 148 -16.40 -3.80 -8.71
CA ASP A 148 -17.67 -3.50 -8.03
C ASP A 148 -17.43 -2.88 -6.64
N PHE A 149 -16.34 -3.27 -5.96
CA PHE A 149 -16.01 -2.74 -4.63
C PHE A 149 -15.66 -1.25 -4.65
N SER A 150 -15.24 -0.69 -5.78
CA SER A 150 -14.90 0.73 -5.89
C SER A 150 -16.09 1.68 -5.66
N GLU A 151 -17.33 1.17 -5.77
CA GLU A 151 -18.55 1.91 -5.47
C GLU A 151 -18.82 2.05 -3.97
N TYR A 152 -18.26 1.14 -3.15
CA TYR A 152 -18.56 1.02 -1.73
C TYR A 152 -17.42 1.49 -0.83
N ILE A 153 -16.18 1.44 -1.31
CA ILE A 153 -14.99 1.72 -0.50
C ILE A 153 -13.99 2.63 -1.24
N ASP A 154 -13.34 3.50 -0.47
CA ASP A 154 -12.30 4.37 -1.01
C ASP A 154 -11.01 3.59 -1.28
N LEU A 155 -10.80 3.25 -2.55
CA LEU A 155 -9.59 2.59 -3.05
C LEU A 155 -8.46 3.58 -3.38
N THR A 156 -8.65 4.87 -3.07
CA THR A 156 -7.60 5.88 -3.27
C THR A 156 -6.38 5.45 -2.45
N PRO A 157 -5.22 5.20 -3.09
CA PRO A 157 -4.04 4.76 -2.36
C PRO A 157 -3.63 5.87 -1.39
N LYS A 158 -3.91 5.67 -0.10
CA LYS A 158 -3.27 6.43 0.97
C LYS A 158 -1.79 6.14 0.82
N ARG A 159 -1.05 7.07 0.18
CA ARG A 159 0.40 6.95 0.00
C ARG A 159 0.97 6.57 1.37
N LYS A 160 1.46 5.33 1.51
CA LYS A 160 2.42 5.02 2.56
C LYS A 160 3.53 6.03 2.32
N ALA A 161 3.68 6.99 3.24
CA ALA A 161 4.80 7.90 3.19
C ALA A 161 6.05 7.03 3.04
N GLN A 162 6.73 7.11 1.89
CA GLN A 162 8.00 6.44 1.74
C GLN A 162 8.90 7.03 2.83
N ARG A 163 9.09 6.26 3.91
CA ARG A 163 9.98 6.66 4.99
C ARG A 163 11.37 6.67 4.37
N HIS A 164 11.96 7.86 4.25
CA HIS A 164 13.35 7.96 3.85
C HIS A 164 14.16 7.23 4.91
N ILE A 165 14.95 6.23 4.53
CA ILE A 165 15.92 5.60 5.41
C ILE A 165 17.29 6.01 4.89
N ASN A 166 17.96 6.92 5.58
CA ASN A 166 19.37 7.20 5.34
C ASN A 166 20.19 6.48 6.44
N PRO A 167 20.85 5.36 6.13
CA PRO A 167 21.54 4.53 7.13
C PRO A 167 22.66 5.27 7.88
N GLU A 168 23.29 6.28 7.27
CA GLU A 168 24.39 7.03 7.87
C GLU A 168 23.92 8.09 8.88
N GLY A 169 22.63 8.43 8.88
CA GLY A 169 22.04 9.44 9.75
C GLY A 169 20.76 8.97 10.44
N ARG A 170 20.85 7.99 11.35
CA ARG A 170 19.70 7.44 12.10
C ARG A 170 18.90 8.51 12.85
N ASN A 171 19.59 9.46 13.49
CA ASN A 171 18.92 10.56 14.20
C ASN A 171 18.18 11.50 13.23
N SER A 172 18.83 11.88 12.12
CA SER A 172 18.21 12.70 11.07
C SER A 172 17.02 11.99 10.41
N THR A 173 17.15 10.68 10.19
CA THR A 173 16.08 9.82 9.65
C THR A 173 14.88 9.76 10.59
N LEU A 174 15.12 9.57 11.89
CA LEU A 174 14.07 9.61 12.91
C LEU A 174 13.40 10.99 12.92
N PHE A 175 14.19 12.06 12.94
CA PHE A 175 13.70 13.44 12.95
C PHE A 175 12.84 13.77 11.73
N ASP A 176 13.31 13.46 10.52
CA ASP A 176 12.59 13.76 9.28
C ASP A 176 11.29 12.97 9.17
N ASN A 177 11.33 11.67 9.43
CA ASN A 177 10.10 10.85 9.37
C ASN A 177 9.10 11.28 10.46
N LEU A 178 9.59 11.61 11.66
CA LEU A 178 8.74 12.02 12.77
C LEU A 178 8.12 13.40 12.54
N ARG A 179 8.87 14.40 12.07
CA ARG A 179 8.34 15.75 11.85
C ARG A 179 7.29 15.80 10.74
N PHE A 180 7.50 15.06 9.64
CA PHE A 180 6.52 14.99 8.56
C PHE A 180 5.23 14.30 8.97
N TRP A 181 5.30 13.34 9.90
CA TRP A 181 4.12 12.77 10.55
C TRP A 181 3.47 13.77 11.52
N ALA A 182 4.26 14.49 12.32
CA ALA A 182 3.77 15.39 13.36
C ALA A 182 3.00 16.59 12.80
N TYR A 183 3.43 17.16 11.66
CA TYR A 183 2.81 18.35 11.07
C TYR A 183 1.30 18.22 10.78
N PRO A 184 0.81 17.14 10.13
CA PRO A 184 -0.64 16.92 10.01
C PRO A 184 -1.26 16.42 11.32
N ALA A 185 -0.55 15.57 12.08
CA ALA A 185 -1.09 14.93 13.28
C ALA A 185 -1.47 15.91 14.38
N VAL A 186 -0.73 17.02 14.55
CA VAL A 186 -1.01 18.04 15.59
C VAL A 186 -2.43 18.60 15.54
N LYS A 187 -3.10 18.55 14.38
CA LYS A 187 -4.48 19.01 14.20
C LYS A 187 -5.53 18.08 14.81
N LEU A 188 -5.14 16.88 15.20
CA LEU A 188 -6.02 15.86 15.78
C LEU A 188 -6.07 15.92 17.32
N TYR A 189 -5.28 16.81 17.94
CA TYR A 189 -5.12 16.85 19.39
C TYR A 189 -5.40 18.25 19.94
N ASP A 190 -6.20 18.31 21.01
CA ASP A 190 -6.55 19.56 21.69
C ASP A 190 -5.58 19.91 22.83
N SER A 191 -4.83 18.93 23.33
CA SER A 191 -3.87 19.06 24.43
C SER A 191 -2.44 18.77 24.00
N TYR A 192 -1.48 19.56 24.51
CA TYR A 192 -0.06 19.33 24.26
C TYR A 192 0.43 18.01 24.87
N SER A 193 -0.12 17.62 26.02
CA SER A 193 0.27 16.39 26.71
C SER A 193 -0.02 15.18 25.84
N ASP A 194 -1.26 15.09 25.34
CA ASP A 194 -1.74 13.98 24.52
C ASP A 194 -1.02 13.93 23.17
N PHE A 195 -0.78 15.11 22.58
CA PHE A 195 0.03 15.22 21.36
C PHE A 195 1.47 14.75 21.59
N GLN A 196 2.12 15.18 22.67
CA GLN A 196 3.50 14.80 22.97
C GLN A 196 3.64 13.31 23.25
N GLU A 197 2.64 12.69 23.92
CA GLU A 197 2.60 11.25 24.12
C GLU A 197 2.47 10.50 22.79
N ALA A 198 1.60 10.96 21.89
CA ALA A 198 1.47 10.39 20.55
C ALA A 198 2.77 10.53 19.73
N VAL A 199 3.44 11.68 19.82
CA VAL A 199 4.76 11.91 19.18
C VAL A 199 5.82 10.96 19.74
N ASN A 200 5.83 10.73 21.06
CA ASN A 200 6.75 9.78 21.69
C ASN A 200 6.50 8.34 21.19
N ALA A 201 5.25 7.89 21.19
CA ALA A 201 4.87 6.57 20.70
C ALA A 201 5.29 6.38 19.24
N GLN A 202 5.01 7.38 18.39
CA GLN A 202 5.39 7.35 16.99
C GLN A 202 6.92 7.32 16.80
N ALA A 203 7.68 8.04 17.62
CA ALA A 203 9.14 8.04 17.55
C ALA A 203 9.71 6.64 17.86
N PHE A 204 9.14 5.93 18.84
CA PHE A 204 9.53 4.55 19.14
C PHE A 204 9.15 3.58 18.02
N LEU A 205 7.98 3.74 17.40
CA LEU A 205 7.58 2.95 16.24
C LEU A 205 8.55 3.13 15.07
N ILE A 206 8.97 4.36 14.77
CA ILE A 206 9.97 4.63 13.72
C ILE A 206 11.33 4.06 14.11
N ASN A 207 11.71 4.11 15.39
CA ASN A 207 12.98 3.55 15.85
C ASN A 207 13.06 2.03 15.61
N GLN A 208 11.95 1.30 15.66
CA GLN A 208 11.91 -0.14 15.38
C GLN A 208 12.35 -0.48 13.95
N ASP A 209 12.17 0.42 12.99
CA ASP A 209 12.62 0.23 11.60
C ASP A 209 14.15 0.09 11.49
N PHE A 210 14.92 0.55 12.49
CA PHE A 210 16.38 0.43 12.53
C PHE A 210 16.89 -0.91 13.07
N SER A 211 15.99 -1.79 13.56
CA SER A 211 16.37 -3.10 14.13
C SER A 211 17.17 -3.99 13.19
N GLY A 212 16.95 -3.87 11.88
CA GLY A 212 17.70 -4.58 10.83
C GLY A 212 18.95 -3.86 10.32
N THR A 213 19.31 -2.70 10.86
CA THR A 213 20.50 -1.94 10.43
C THR A 213 21.76 -2.35 11.21
N PRO A 214 22.97 -2.27 10.62
CA PRO A 214 24.21 -2.64 11.31
C PRO A 214 24.49 -1.88 12.62
N SER A 215 23.99 -0.64 12.73
CA SER A 215 24.15 0.19 13.92
C SER A 215 23.04 -0.01 14.96
N GLY A 216 22.00 -0.79 14.64
CA GLY A 216 20.88 -1.10 15.53
C GLY A 216 20.00 0.09 15.91
N LEU A 217 19.12 -0.14 16.88
CA LEU A 217 18.18 0.84 17.44
C LEU A 217 18.91 2.04 18.06
N LEU A 218 18.28 3.22 18.06
CA LEU A 218 18.71 4.35 18.89
C LEU A 218 18.38 4.09 20.35
N LEU A 219 19.17 4.68 21.26
CA LEU A 219 18.91 4.61 22.69
C LEU A 219 17.61 5.33 23.04
N HIS A 220 16.91 4.83 24.05
CA HIS A 220 15.63 5.38 24.50
C HIS A 220 15.69 6.89 24.79
N LYS A 221 16.79 7.37 25.39
CA LYS A 221 17.01 8.79 25.67
C LYS A 221 17.16 9.64 24.40
N GLU A 222 17.78 9.09 23.36
CA GLU A 222 17.97 9.78 22.07
C GLU A 222 16.63 9.92 21.34
N VAL A 223 15.83 8.84 21.31
CA VAL A 223 14.49 8.85 20.71
C VAL A 223 13.59 9.88 21.39
N LEU A 224 13.56 9.89 22.73
CA LEU A 224 12.77 10.87 23.49
C LEU A 224 13.25 12.31 23.29
N SER A 225 14.57 12.52 23.15
CA SER A 225 15.12 13.86 22.89
C SER A 225 14.63 14.39 21.53
N THR A 226 14.70 13.57 20.49
CA THR A 226 14.17 13.91 19.16
C THR A 226 12.65 14.12 19.19
N ALA A 227 11.91 13.23 19.85
CA ALA A 227 10.45 13.34 19.99
C ALA A 227 10.02 14.62 20.71
N ARG A 228 10.72 15.00 21.79
CA ARG A 228 10.48 16.24 22.52
C ARG A 228 10.75 17.47 21.65
N SER A 229 11.83 17.45 20.89
CA SER A 229 12.17 18.55 19.97
C SER A 229 11.09 18.74 18.91
N VAL A 230 10.68 17.67 18.24
CA VAL A 230 9.64 17.69 17.20
C VAL A 230 8.28 18.09 17.78
N GLY A 231 7.88 17.50 18.91
CA GLY A 231 6.59 17.79 19.55
C GLY A 231 6.48 19.24 20.01
N MET A 232 7.49 19.74 20.73
CA MET A 232 7.52 21.13 21.21
C MET A 232 7.48 22.13 20.05
N TRP A 233 8.30 21.91 19.02
CA TRP A 233 8.34 22.80 17.86
C TRP A 233 7.01 22.79 17.11
N THR A 234 6.49 21.61 16.79
CA THR A 234 5.25 21.44 16.02
C THR A 234 4.06 22.05 16.77
N TRP A 235 3.97 21.84 18.09
CA TRP A 235 2.92 22.44 18.90
C TRP A 235 2.99 23.97 18.85
N ARG A 236 4.17 24.55 19.06
CA ARG A 236 4.35 26.01 19.03
C ARG A 236 3.94 26.64 17.70
N HIS A 237 4.23 25.96 16.58
CA HIS A 237 4.02 26.49 15.22
C HIS A 237 2.74 25.93 14.55
N ARG A 238 1.84 25.28 15.31
CA ARG A 238 0.63 24.63 14.76
C ARG A 238 -0.37 25.60 14.11
N HIS A 239 -0.30 26.88 14.48
CA HIS A 239 -1.14 27.94 13.92
C HIS A 239 -0.43 28.75 12.83
N ASP A 240 0.84 28.44 12.54
CA ASP A 240 1.60 29.16 11.53
C ASP A 240 1.08 28.81 10.14
N LYS A 241 0.76 29.85 9.37
CA LYS A 241 0.36 29.70 7.96
C LYS A 241 1.58 29.53 7.06
N LEU A 242 2.40 28.50 7.31
CA LEU A 242 3.46 28.09 6.40
C LEU A 242 2.84 27.35 5.22
N LEU A 243 2.24 28.10 4.30
CA LEU A 243 1.72 27.57 3.04
C LEU A 243 2.92 27.19 2.16
N ASN A 244 3.18 25.89 2.01
CA ASN A 244 4.11 25.41 1.00
C ASN A 244 3.48 25.65 -0.38
N ARG A 245 3.85 26.75 -1.03
CA ARG A 245 3.36 27.16 -2.36
C ARG A 245 4.04 26.41 -3.52
N GLY A 246 4.82 25.38 -3.20
CA GLY A 246 5.58 24.59 -4.15
C GLY A 246 6.73 25.37 -4.77
N VAL A 247 7.49 24.69 -5.63
CA VAL A 247 8.71 25.22 -6.26
C VAL A 247 8.44 26.46 -7.13
N MET A 248 7.20 26.61 -7.62
CA MET A 248 6.78 27.74 -8.45
C MET A 248 6.33 28.97 -7.64
N ASN A 249 6.16 28.84 -6.31
CA ASN A 249 5.73 29.89 -5.40
C ASN A 249 4.52 30.71 -5.91
N LEU A 250 3.49 30.02 -6.42
CA LEU A 250 2.35 30.65 -7.11
C LEU A 250 1.52 31.55 -6.16
N PRO A 251 0.87 32.62 -6.69
CA PRO A 251 0.04 33.53 -5.88
C PRO A 251 -1.10 32.81 -5.15
N GLN A 252 -1.48 33.32 -3.97
CA GLN A 252 -2.51 32.69 -3.13
C GLN A 252 -3.90 32.77 -3.76
N ASP A 253 -4.21 33.92 -4.33
CA ASP A 253 -5.43 34.34 -5.00
C ASP A 253 -5.64 33.70 -6.39
N MET A 254 -4.59 33.12 -6.98
CA MET A 254 -4.71 32.46 -8.29
C MET A 254 -5.70 31.26 -8.22
N PRO A 255 -6.64 31.14 -9.19
CA PRO A 255 -7.59 30.02 -9.26
C PRO A 255 -6.89 28.64 -9.33
N LEU A 256 -7.49 27.62 -8.71
CA LEU A 256 -6.91 26.27 -8.63
C LEU A 256 -6.60 25.67 -10.01
N HIS A 257 -7.51 25.82 -10.97
CA HIS A 257 -7.33 25.31 -12.33
C HIS A 257 -6.11 25.93 -13.02
N GLU A 258 -5.85 27.21 -12.78
CA GLU A 258 -4.70 27.91 -13.34
C GLU A 258 -3.39 27.48 -12.68
N LYS A 259 -3.40 27.28 -11.36
CA LYS A 259 -2.26 26.69 -10.63
C LYS A 259 -1.91 25.31 -11.17
N GLN A 260 -2.91 24.47 -11.42
CA GLN A 260 -2.73 23.13 -11.99
C GLN A 260 -2.13 23.18 -13.41
N ARG A 261 -2.61 24.09 -14.26
CA ARG A 261 -2.08 24.29 -15.62
C ARG A 261 -0.62 24.72 -15.61
N GLN A 262 -0.27 25.70 -14.77
CA GLN A 262 1.12 26.16 -14.63
C GLN A 262 2.03 25.07 -14.05
N GLY A 263 1.55 24.34 -13.04
CA GLY A 263 2.24 23.18 -12.48
C GLY A 263 2.54 22.11 -13.52
N ALA A 264 1.56 21.74 -14.34
CA ALA A 264 1.74 20.76 -15.41
C ALA A 264 2.78 21.22 -16.45
N THR A 265 2.74 22.50 -16.83
CA THR A 265 3.71 23.10 -17.77
C THR A 265 5.13 23.04 -17.21
N TYR A 266 5.30 23.41 -15.94
CA TYR A 266 6.58 23.37 -15.25
C TYR A 266 7.12 21.93 -15.10
N THR A 267 6.29 20.97 -14.68
CA THR A 267 6.71 19.57 -14.60
C THR A 267 7.10 19.02 -15.97
N HIS A 268 6.36 19.39 -17.03
CA HIS A 268 6.69 18.98 -18.38
C HIS A 268 8.04 19.56 -18.83
N SER A 269 8.30 20.85 -18.58
CA SER A 269 9.59 21.48 -18.95
C SER A 269 10.75 20.84 -18.20
N ILE A 270 10.66 20.66 -16.88
CA ILE A 270 11.69 20.00 -16.07
C ILE A 270 11.97 18.58 -16.56
N ARG A 271 10.93 17.78 -16.84
CA ARG A 271 11.09 16.41 -17.36
C ARG A 271 11.75 16.38 -18.74
N THR A 272 11.40 17.34 -19.58
CA THR A 272 11.97 17.49 -20.93
C THR A 272 13.44 17.85 -20.83
N THR A 273 13.79 18.91 -20.08
CA THR A 273 15.18 19.34 -19.85
C THR A 273 16.03 18.24 -19.22
N GLY A 274 15.49 17.51 -18.23
CA GLY A 274 16.18 16.38 -17.60
C GLY A 274 16.44 15.22 -18.58
N SER A 275 15.47 14.92 -19.45
CA SER A 275 15.66 13.90 -20.49
C SER A 275 16.70 14.33 -21.51
N GLN A 276 16.67 15.59 -21.96
CA GLN A 276 17.64 16.16 -22.90
C GLN A 276 19.05 16.16 -22.31
N LYS A 277 19.21 16.57 -21.04
CA LYS A 277 20.50 16.55 -20.34
C LYS A 277 21.10 15.15 -20.30
N ARG A 278 20.32 14.13 -19.91
CA ARG A 278 20.77 12.72 -19.88
C ARG A 278 21.19 12.22 -21.26
N ILE A 279 20.44 12.58 -22.31
CA ILE A 279 20.78 12.22 -23.69
C ILE A 279 22.11 12.84 -24.11
N LEU A 280 22.33 14.13 -23.81
CA LEU A 280 23.57 14.82 -24.16
C LEU A 280 24.77 14.30 -23.37
N GLU A 281 24.61 14.01 -22.08
CA GLU A 281 25.66 13.41 -21.24
C GLU A 281 26.02 12.00 -21.72
N ALA A 282 25.02 11.19 -22.07
CA ALA A 282 25.24 9.85 -22.63
C ALA A 282 25.96 9.91 -24.00
N ALA A 283 25.59 10.85 -24.87
CA ALA A 283 26.28 11.05 -26.15
C ALA A 283 27.74 11.47 -25.96
N ALA A 284 28.02 12.41 -25.06
CA ALA A 284 29.39 12.83 -24.75
C ALA A 284 30.24 11.69 -24.15
N ALA A 285 29.64 10.88 -23.27
CA ALA A 285 30.32 9.72 -22.70
C ALA A 285 30.68 8.66 -23.77
N LEU A 286 29.80 8.44 -24.76
CA LEU A 286 30.06 7.51 -25.85
C LEU A 286 31.19 7.99 -26.77
N GLU A 287 31.24 9.31 -27.04
CA GLU A 287 32.32 9.94 -27.81
C GLU A 287 33.68 9.77 -27.12
N ILE A 288 33.76 10.03 -25.81
CA ILE A 288 34.98 9.83 -25.01
C ILE A 288 35.42 8.35 -25.03
N GLN A 289 34.47 7.42 -25.07
CA GLN A 289 34.74 5.98 -25.12
C GLN A 289 35.09 5.46 -26.52
N GLY A 290 35.02 6.30 -27.56
CA GLY A 290 35.26 5.89 -28.95
C GLY A 290 34.17 4.97 -29.53
N ILE A 291 32.99 4.93 -28.90
CA ILE A 291 31.85 4.13 -29.37
C ILE A 291 31.00 5.00 -30.30
N PRO A 292 30.55 4.49 -31.46
CA PRO A 292 29.68 5.25 -32.36
C PRO A 292 28.43 5.81 -31.67
N VAL A 293 28.23 7.11 -31.79
CA VAL A 293 27.06 7.83 -31.24
C VAL A 293 25.85 7.57 -32.14
N THR A 294 25.09 6.52 -31.80
CA THR A 294 23.87 6.12 -32.50
C THR A 294 22.67 6.27 -31.58
N GLN A 295 21.47 6.36 -32.15
CA GLN A 295 20.23 6.45 -31.37
C GLN A 295 20.09 5.29 -30.38
N THR A 296 20.53 4.09 -30.76
CA THR A 296 20.46 2.88 -29.94
C THR A 296 21.52 2.89 -28.84
N SER A 297 22.77 3.25 -29.14
CA SER A 297 23.83 3.30 -28.12
C SER A 297 23.56 4.39 -27.08
N VAL A 298 23.07 5.57 -27.50
CA VAL A 298 22.67 6.65 -26.59
C VAL A 298 21.47 6.25 -25.73
N ALA A 299 20.48 5.53 -26.28
CA ALA A 299 19.33 5.05 -25.51
C ALA A 299 19.74 4.07 -24.40
N THR A 300 20.60 3.11 -24.73
CA THR A 300 21.14 2.15 -23.76
C THR A 300 21.93 2.85 -22.67
N GLN A 301 22.85 3.76 -23.03
CA GLN A 301 23.70 4.46 -22.07
C GLN A 301 22.91 5.45 -21.20
N ALA A 302 21.90 6.13 -21.76
CA ALA A 302 21.06 7.06 -21.00
C ALA A 302 20.01 6.34 -20.13
N GLY A 303 19.76 5.04 -20.35
CA GLY A 303 18.68 4.28 -19.71
C GLY A 303 17.28 4.81 -20.12
N LEU A 304 17.14 5.22 -21.38
CA LEU A 304 15.90 5.80 -21.93
C LEU A 304 15.42 4.96 -23.12
N SER A 305 14.13 5.07 -23.44
CA SER A 305 13.61 4.42 -24.66
C SER A 305 14.21 5.05 -25.92
N VAL A 306 14.41 4.24 -26.96
CA VAL A 306 14.90 4.72 -28.27
C VAL A 306 13.96 5.79 -28.85
N LEU A 307 12.65 5.70 -28.60
CA LEU A 307 11.67 6.71 -29.04
C LEU A 307 11.89 8.07 -28.36
N SER A 308 12.22 8.08 -27.06
CA SER A 308 12.55 9.30 -26.32
C SER A 308 13.82 9.97 -26.86
N VAL A 309 14.82 9.15 -27.24
CA VAL A 309 16.05 9.63 -27.88
C VAL A 309 15.76 10.20 -29.27
N LYS A 310 15.00 9.48 -30.10
CA LYS A 310 14.58 9.93 -31.45
C LYS A 310 13.89 11.29 -31.42
N ARG A 311 12.95 11.50 -30.48
CA ARG A 311 12.22 12.78 -30.33
C ARG A 311 13.12 13.96 -29.98
N ASN A 312 14.29 13.72 -29.39
CA ASN A 312 15.25 14.74 -28.99
C ASN A 312 16.56 14.67 -29.79
N TRP A 313 16.60 13.90 -30.89
CA TRP A 313 17.84 13.57 -31.59
C TRP A 313 18.50 14.78 -32.27
N LYS A 314 17.71 15.73 -32.76
CA LYS A 314 18.20 17.01 -33.31
C LYS A 314 19.17 17.73 -32.39
N LEU A 315 18.96 17.68 -31.06
CA LEU A 315 19.85 18.30 -30.09
C LEU A 315 21.23 17.64 -30.03
N VAL A 316 21.28 16.33 -30.26
CA VAL A 316 22.53 15.57 -30.34
C VAL A 316 23.23 15.87 -31.66
N GLU A 317 22.49 15.91 -32.76
CA GLU A 317 23.01 16.24 -34.09
C GLU A 317 23.65 17.64 -34.12
N GLU A 318 22.96 18.64 -33.57
CA GLU A 318 23.44 20.03 -33.50
C GLU A 318 24.72 20.15 -32.66
N LYS A 319 24.79 19.43 -31.53
CA LYS A 319 25.91 19.56 -30.58
C LYS A 319 27.15 18.77 -30.99
N PHE A 320 26.97 17.58 -31.57
CA PHE A 320 28.06 16.66 -31.89
C PHE A 320 28.36 16.58 -33.39
N LYS A 321 27.68 17.37 -34.24
CA LYS A 321 27.95 17.50 -35.68
C LYS A 321 28.06 16.15 -36.42
N ILE A 322 27.22 15.19 -36.02
CA ILE A 322 27.32 13.78 -36.44
C ILE A 322 27.18 13.60 -37.97
N TYR A 323 26.60 14.56 -38.69
CA TYR A 323 26.33 14.50 -40.13
C TYR A 323 27.05 15.58 -40.97
N THR A 324 27.91 16.40 -40.36
CA THR A 324 28.67 17.41 -41.11
C THR A 324 30.06 16.89 -41.43
N ASN A 325 30.20 16.35 -42.65
CA ASN A 325 31.46 16.37 -43.39
C ASN A 325 31.70 17.74 -44.00
#